data_AF-A0AB38D0G3-F1
#
_entry.id   AF-A0AB38D0G3-F1
#
_cell.length_a   1.000
_cell.length_b   1.000
_cell.length_c   1.000
_cell.angle_alpha   90.00
_cell.angle_beta   90.00
_cell.angle_gamma   90.00
#
_symmetry.space_group_name_H-M   'P 1'
#
loop_
_entity.id
_entity.type
_entity.pdbx_description
1 polymer ?
#
loop_
_entity_poly.entity_id
_entity_poly.type
_entity_poly.pdbx_seq_one_letter_code
_entity_poly.pdbx_strand_id
1 'polypeptide(L)' 'MTTITARPLNVIADEIKRDWTKPYFGAVPYLDAMAALGDIDERYGCDSAESIVLHFLANSGTWRGEVARRIKRELKDILG' A
#
# COMPACT_ATOMS: atom_id res chain seq x y z
N MET A 1 -21.41 13.26 1.23
CA MET A 1 -20.32 12.27 1.25
C MET A 1 -19.06 13.01 1.66
N THR A 2 -18.56 12.75 2.86
CA THR A 2 -17.31 13.36 3.31
C THR A 2 -16.18 12.62 2.58
N THR A 3 -15.61 13.23 1.55
CA THR A 3 -14.39 12.72 0.92
C THR A 3 -13.26 12.89 1.93
N ILE A 4 -13.01 11.86 2.73
CA ILE A 4 -11.71 11.77 3.41
C ILE A 4 -10.69 11.65 2.29
N THR A 5 -9.92 12.70 2.04
CA THR A 5 -8.80 12.65 1.10
C THR A 5 -7.82 11.62 1.66
N ALA A 6 -7.80 10.43 1.07
CA ALA A 6 -6.85 9.39 1.43
C ALA A 6 -5.41 9.90 1.24
N ARG A 7 -4.48 9.41 2.05
CA ARG A 7 -3.07 9.75 1.85
C ARG A 7 -2.58 9.17 0.52
N PRO A 8 -1.66 9.87 -0.17
CA PRO A 8 -1.02 9.32 -1.36
C PRO A 8 -0.35 7.97 -1.09
N LEU A 9 -0.38 7.05 -2.07
CA LEU A 9 0.18 5.71 -1.92
C LEU A 9 1.67 5.72 -1.60
N ASN A 10 2.43 6.66 -2.17
CA ASN A 10 3.85 6.83 -1.91
C ASN A 10 4.15 7.23 -0.44
N VAL A 11 3.30 8.07 0.17
CA VAL A 11 3.40 8.43 1.59
C VAL A 11 3.12 7.22 2.48
N ILE A 12 2.14 6.40 2.11
CA ILE A 12 1.84 5.15 2.83
C ILE A 12 3.01 4.17 2.68
N ALA A 13 3.58 4.02 1.48
CA ALA A 13 4.73 3.15 1.21
C ALA A 13 5.95 3.53 2.05
N ASP A 14 6.25 4.83 2.17
CA ASP A 14 7.35 5.32 3.00
C ASP A 14 7.18 4.96 4.48
N GLU A 15 5.96 5.02 5.00
CA GLU A 15 5.67 4.62 6.37
C GLU A 15 5.83 3.11 6.56
N ILE A 16 5.35 2.30 5.61
CA ILE A 16 5.54 0.84 5.61
C ILE A 16 7.03 0.50 5.65
N LYS A 17 7.86 1.17 4.83
CA LYS A 17 9.31 0.91 4.76
C LYS A 17 10.04 1.24 6.06
N ARG A 18 9.56 2.23 6.83
CA ARG A 18 10.12 2.61 8.14
C ARG A 18 9.74 1.63 9.25
N ASP A 19 8.52 1.10 9.22
CA ASP A 19 8.00 0.19 10.24
C ASP A 19 8.39 -1.28 9.97
N TRP A 20 8.23 -1.74 8.73
CA TRP A 20 8.45 -3.12 8.35
C TRP A 20 9.90 -3.38 7.94
N THR A 21 10.77 -3.55 8.93
CA THR A 21 12.24 -3.68 8.77
C THR A 21 12.70 -4.81 7.83
N LYS A 22 11.94 -5.91 7.73
CA LYS A 22 12.24 -7.03 6.84
C LYS A 22 10.96 -7.51 6.14
N PRO A 23 10.57 -6.85 5.04
CA PRO A 23 9.39 -7.25 4.29
C PRO A 23 9.48 -8.68 3.78
N TYR A 24 8.34 -9.36 3.68
CA TYR A 24 8.27 -10.61 2.93
C TYR A 24 8.66 -10.31 1.48
N PHE A 25 9.56 -11.11 0.89
CA PHE A 25 10.12 -10.80 -0.42
C PHE A 25 9.05 -10.64 -1.51
N GLY A 26 7.93 -11.38 -1.42
CA GLY A 26 6.81 -11.26 -2.35
C GLY A 26 6.03 -9.95 -2.23
N ALA A 27 6.16 -9.21 -1.13
CA ALA A 27 5.54 -7.89 -0.95
C ALA A 27 6.41 -6.74 -1.50
N VAL A 28 7.72 -6.97 -1.66
CA VAL A 28 8.70 -5.91 -2.01
C VAL A 28 8.38 -5.25 -3.35
N PRO A 29 8.10 -5.97 -4.45
CA PRO A 29 7.83 -5.33 -5.74
C PRO A 29 6.61 -4.40 -5.70
N TYR A 30 5.56 -4.81 -4.98
CA TYR A 30 4.33 -4.01 -4.85
C TYR A 30 4.54 -2.81 -3.93
N LEU A 31 5.31 -2.98 -2.85
CA LEU A 31 5.66 -1.87 -1.97
C LEU A 31 6.53 -0.82 -2.69
N ASP A 32 7.45 -1.24 -3.56
CA ASP A 32 8.25 -0.33 -4.37
C ASP A 32 7.42 0.36 -5.45
N ALA A 33 6.48 -0.34 -6.09
CA ALA A 33 5.56 0.27 -7.03
C ALA A 33 4.63 1.30 -6.36
N MET A 34 4.11 1.00 -5.15
CA MET A 34 3.36 1.98 -4.34
C MET A 34 4.17 3.26 -4.07
N ALA A 35 5.49 3.16 -3.89
CA ALA A 35 6.35 4.33 -3.67
C ALA A 35 6.44 5.28 -4.88
N ALA A 36 6.03 4.83 -6.07
CA ALA A 36 6.00 5.63 -7.29
C ALA A 36 4.60 6.18 -7.62
N LEU A 37 3.57 5.84 -6.84
CA LEU A 37 2.17 6.17 -7.12
C LEU A 37 1.65 7.22 -6.14
N GLY A 38 0.99 8.25 -6.68
CA GLY A 38 0.32 9.29 -5.89
C GLY A 38 -1.12 8.93 -5.53
N ASP A 39 -1.81 8.23 -6.43
CA ASP A 39 -3.26 8.00 -6.36
C ASP A 39 -3.64 6.57 -6.79
N ILE A 40 -4.85 6.12 -6.43
CA ILE A 40 -5.38 4.79 -6.78
C ILE A 40 -5.82 4.69 -8.25
N ASP A 41 -6.09 5.82 -8.90
CA ASP A 41 -6.46 5.88 -10.32
C ASP A 41 -5.24 5.85 -11.26
N GLU A 42 -4.02 5.89 -10.71
CA GLU A 42 -2.77 5.88 -11.48
C GLU A 42 -2.37 4.48 -11.98
N ARG A 43 -1.32 4.46 -12.80
CA ARG A 43 -0.74 3.24 -13.39
C ARG A 43 0.76 3.19 -13.18
N TYR A 44 1.27 1.99 -12.92
CA TYR A 44 2.70 1.69 -12.91
C TYR A 44 3.01 0.74 -14.07
N GLY A 45 3.41 1.30 -15.20
CA GLY A 45 3.57 0.54 -16.44
C GLY A 45 2.24 -0.07 -16.92
N CYS A 46 2.18 -1.40 -16.95
CA CYS A 46 0.98 -2.14 -17.37
C CYS A 46 0.02 -2.48 -16.23
N ASP A 47 0.39 -2.19 -14.98
CA ASP A 47 -0.41 -2.49 -13.80
C ASP A 47 -1.18 -1.25 -13.31
N SER A 48 -2.40 -1.43 -12.79
CA SER A 48 -3.13 -0.38 -12.10
C SER A 48 -2.66 -0.27 -10.65
N ALA A 49 -2.76 0.92 -10.06
CA ALA A 49 -2.46 1.08 -8.63
C ALA A 49 -3.35 0.17 -7.76
N GLU A 50 -4.62 -0.04 -8.13
CA GLU A 50 -5.50 -1.01 -7.48
C GLU A 50 -4.92 -2.43 -7.40
N SER A 51 -4.44 -2.98 -8.54
CA SER A 51 -3.89 -4.34 -8.56
C SER A 51 -2.63 -4.42 -7.69
N ILE A 52 -1.80 -3.39 -7.73
CA ILE A 52 -0.59 -3.28 -6.90
C ILE A 52 -0.95 -3.30 -5.41
N VAL A 53 -1.92 -2.49 -4.98
CA VAL A 53 -2.36 -2.45 -3.58
C VAL A 53 -2.96 -3.79 -3.14
N LEU A 54 -3.79 -4.42 -3.98
CA LEU A 54 -4.34 -5.76 -3.71
C LEU A 54 -3.24 -6.81 -3.52
N HIS A 55 -2.25 -6.82 -4.42
CA HIS A 55 -1.13 -7.75 -4.33
C HIS A 55 -0.22 -7.47 -3.13
N PHE A 56 0.03 -6.21 -2.79
CA PHE A 56 0.72 -5.85 -1.55
C PHE A 56 -0.03 -6.41 -0.32
N LEU A 57 -1.35 -6.16 -0.23
CA LEU A 57 -2.17 -6.65 0.87
C LEU A 57 -2.10 -8.17 1.01
N ALA A 58 -2.21 -8.90 -0.09
CA ALA A 58 -2.10 -10.37 -0.12
C ALA A 58 -0.74 -10.87 0.40
N ASN A 59 0.36 -10.16 0.09
CA ASN A 59 1.72 -10.53 0.49
C ASN A 59 2.17 -9.95 1.84
N SER A 60 1.35 -9.08 2.45
CA SER A 60 1.68 -8.40 3.71
C SER A 60 1.39 -9.23 4.97
N GLY A 61 1.00 -10.50 4.85
CA GLY A 61 0.48 -11.32 5.96
C GLY A 61 1.42 -11.48 7.17
N THR A 62 2.73 -11.44 6.96
CA THR A 62 3.73 -11.52 8.04
C THR A 62 3.99 -10.18 8.73
N TRP A 63 3.58 -9.06 8.12
CA TRP A 63 3.59 -7.74 8.74
C TRP A 63 2.46 -7.60 9.75
N ARG A 64 2.80 -7.41 11.02
CA ARG A 64 1.87 -7.39 12.15
C ARG A 64 2.23 -6.27 13.11
N GLY A 65 1.24 -5.83 13.89
CA GLY A 65 1.39 -4.70 14.82
C GLY A 65 0.26 -3.68 14.62
N GLU A 66 0.28 -2.63 15.43
CA GLU A 66 -0.72 -1.56 15.34
C GLU A 66 -0.62 -0.79 14.02
N VAL A 67 0.61 -0.42 13.63
CA VAL A 67 0.91 0.27 12.36
C VAL A 67 0.43 -0.57 11.17
N ALA A 68 0.79 -1.86 11.13
CA ALA A 68 0.33 -2.79 10.11
C ALA A 68 -1.20 -2.88 10.01
N ARG A 69 -1.90 -2.98 11.14
CA ARG A 69 -3.38 -3.05 11.14
C ARG A 69 -4.02 -1.76 10.64
N ARG A 70 -3.49 -0.60 11.04
CA ARG A 70 -4.01 0.69 10.62
C ARG A 70 -3.79 0.91 9.11
N ILE A 71 -2.58 0.67 8.61
CA ILE A 71 -2.26 0.88 7.19
C ILE A 71 -3.00 -0.11 6.29
N LYS A 72 -3.10 -1.39 6.68
CA LYS A 72 -3.89 -2.36 5.89
C LYS A 72 -5.37 -2.02 5.83
N ARG A 73 -5.91 -1.35 6.86
CA ARG A 73 -7.28 -0.83 6.83
C ARG A 73 -7.37 0.37 5.90
N GLU A 74 -6.49 1.35 6.05
CA GLU A 74 -6.42 2.52 5.17
C GLU A 74 -6.32 2.14 3.68
N LEU A 75 -5.47 1.18 3.32
CA LEU A 75 -5.36 0.68 1.95
C LEU A 75 -6.64 -0.02 1.46
N LYS A 76 -7.39 -0.69 2.34
CA LYS A 76 -8.68 -1.29 1.97
C LYS A 76 -9.75 -0.22 1.79
N ASP A 77 -9.74 0.81 2.62
CA ASP A 77 -10.68 1.92 2.51
C ASP A 77 -10.44 2.70 1.20
N ILE A 78 -9.20 2.77 0.71
CA ILE A 78 -8.85 3.34 -0.61
C ILE A 78 -9.43 2.52 -1.76
N LEU A 79 -9.45 1.18 -1.64
CA LEU A 79 -9.95 0.29 -2.70
C LEU A 79 -11.48 0.30 -2.85
N GLY A 80 -12.20 0.75 -1.82
CA GLY A 80 -13.67 0.73 -1.78
C GLY A 80 -14.26 -0.52 -1.13
#